data_AF-A0A6N3GX80-F1
#
_entry.id   AF-A0A6N3GX80-F1
#
_cell.length_a   1.000
_cell.length_b   1.000
_cell.length_c   1.000
_cell.angle_alpha   90.00
_cell.angle_beta   90.00
_cell.angle_gamma   90.00
#
_symmetry.space_group_name_H-M   'P 1'
#
loop_
_entity.id
_entity.type
_entity.pdbx_description
1 polymer ?
#
loop_
_entity_poly.entity_id
_entity_poly.type
_entity_poly.pdbx_seq_one_letter_code
_entity_poly.pdbx_strand_id
1 'polypeptide(L)'
;MFKGTEGVSKPKPYSKNRPSYRKGQVDEVWENAKDTLTGKVYDPTGKEITWDKTKPRNGQWDMGHIPGEKYSEIHELYMDGTITKKEFLEWYKNSKNYRPELPSTNRGHKYE
;
A
#
# COMPACT_ATOMS: atom_id res chain seq x y z
N MET A 1 -16.91 24.56 40.93
CA MET A 1 -16.06 23.45 40.46
C MET A 1 -16.71 22.82 39.24
N PHE A 2 -16.20 23.05 38.04
CA PHE A 2 -16.64 22.32 36.85
C PHE A 2 -15.57 21.28 36.55
N LYS A 3 -15.82 20.02 36.91
CA LYS A 3 -15.03 18.89 36.39
C LYS A 3 -15.49 18.68 34.95
N GLY A 4 -14.65 19.11 34.02
CA GLY A 4 -14.82 18.83 32.59
C GLY A 4 -14.85 17.32 32.40
N THR A 5 -15.87 16.85 31.69
CA THR A 5 -15.95 15.48 31.22
C THR A 5 -14.81 15.25 30.24
N GLU A 6 -13.82 14.46 30.62
CA GLU A 6 -12.76 13.96 29.75
C GLU A 6 -13.42 13.19 28.60
N GLY A 7 -13.59 13.88 27.47
CA GLY A 7 -14.06 13.26 26.24
C GLY A 7 -12.99 12.29 25.77
N VAL A 8 -13.28 11.00 25.81
CA VAL A 8 -12.48 9.96 25.14
C VAL A 8 -12.26 10.42 23.70
N SER A 9 -11.02 10.81 23.37
CA SER A 9 -10.69 11.27 22.02
C SER A 9 -10.98 10.12 21.06
N LYS A 10 -11.80 10.37 20.03
CA LYS A 10 -12.07 9.36 19.02
C LYS A 10 -10.71 8.92 18.42
N PRO A 11 -10.47 7.60 18.25
CA PRO A 11 -9.21 7.13 17.69
C PRO A 11 -8.99 7.75 16.31
N LYS A 12 -7.76 8.23 16.07
CA LYS A 12 -7.37 8.83 14.79
C LYS A 12 -7.74 7.87 13.65
N PRO A 13 -8.34 8.35 12.55
CA PRO A 13 -8.65 7.49 11.40
C PRO A 13 -7.43 6.69 10.99
N TYR A 14 -7.63 5.42 10.60
CA TYR A 14 -6.56 4.51 10.17
C TYR A 14 -5.49 4.18 11.23
N SER A 15 -5.72 4.47 12.51
CA SER A 15 -4.84 4.03 13.61
C SER A 15 -4.75 2.51 13.75
N LYS A 16 -5.80 1.77 13.37
CA LYS A 16 -5.87 0.30 13.48
C LYS A 16 -6.07 -0.43 12.16
N ASN A 17 -6.39 0.28 11.08
CA ASN A 17 -6.77 -0.30 9.80
C ASN A 17 -6.18 0.51 8.65
N ARG A 18 -5.77 -0.15 7.57
CA ARG A 18 -5.31 0.55 6.37
C ARG A 18 -6.48 1.17 5.60
N PRO A 19 -6.26 2.27 4.84
CA PRO A 19 -7.26 2.76 3.90
C PRO A 19 -7.56 1.75 2.79
N SER A 20 -8.68 1.92 2.10
CA SER A 20 -8.94 1.22 0.85
C SER A 20 -8.16 1.86 -0.29
N TYR A 21 -7.73 1.04 -1.26
CA TYR A 21 -7.23 1.53 -2.54
C TYR A 21 -8.31 2.32 -3.28
N ARG A 22 -7.89 3.26 -4.15
CA ARG A 22 -8.82 3.93 -5.07
C ARG A 22 -9.22 2.98 -6.20
N LYS A 23 -10.34 3.28 -6.86
CA LYS A 23 -10.77 2.56 -8.07
C LYS A 23 -9.67 2.62 -9.13
N GLY A 24 -9.32 1.47 -9.71
CA GLY A 24 -8.29 1.34 -10.75
C GLY A 24 -6.83 1.29 -10.26
N GLN A 25 -6.54 1.57 -8.99
CA GLN A 25 -5.17 1.62 -8.48
C GLN A 25 -4.39 0.32 -8.70
N VAL A 26 -5.04 -0.82 -8.49
CA VAL A 26 -4.43 -2.15 -8.65
C VAL A 26 -4.07 -2.42 -10.11
N ASP A 27 -4.96 -2.07 -11.05
CA ASP A 27 -4.68 -2.19 -12.47
C ASP A 27 -3.54 -1.27 -12.90
N GLU A 28 -3.53 -0.02 -12.42
CA GLU A 28 -2.45 0.91 -12.73
C GLU A 28 -1.09 0.43 -12.21
N VAL A 29 -1.03 -0.13 -10.99
CA VAL A 29 0.21 -0.71 -10.45
C VAL A 29 0.72 -1.85 -11.35
N TRP A 30 -0.19 -2.71 -11.82
CA TRP A 30 0.16 -3.77 -12.73
C TRP A 30 0.70 -3.25 -14.07
N GLU A 31 0.00 -2.28 -14.67
CA GLU A 31 0.41 -1.69 -15.95
C GLU A 31 1.74 -0.94 -15.84
N ASN A 32 1.95 -0.19 -14.76
CA ASN A 32 3.21 0.52 -14.50
C ASN A 32 4.41 -0.43 -14.31
N ALA A 33 4.16 -1.66 -13.88
CA ALA A 33 5.20 -2.66 -13.62
C ALA A 33 5.55 -3.52 -14.84
N LYS A 34 4.86 -3.34 -15.97
CA LYS A 34 5.19 -4.07 -17.19
C LYS A 34 6.53 -3.62 -17.73
N ASP A 35 7.40 -4.59 -17.95
CA ASP A 35 8.63 -4.39 -18.70
C ASP A 35 8.31 -3.90 -20.11
N THR A 36 9.00 -2.84 -20.55
CA THR A 36 8.67 -2.14 -21.79
C THR A 36 9.00 -2.93 -23.05
N LEU A 37 9.88 -3.94 -22.95
CA LEU A 37 10.28 -4.78 -24.07
C LEU A 37 9.41 -6.03 -24.19
N THR A 38 9.09 -6.64 -23.05
CA THR A 38 8.43 -7.95 -22.99
C THR A 38 6.94 -7.87 -22.61
N GLY A 39 6.50 -6.76 -22.02
CA GLY A 39 5.16 -6.59 -21.47
C GLY A 39 4.88 -7.43 -20.21
N LYS A 40 5.89 -8.12 -19.68
CA LYS A 40 5.80 -9.00 -18.51
C LYS A 40 6.03 -8.23 -17.21
N VAL A 41 5.49 -8.77 -16.12
CA VAL A 41 5.65 -8.22 -14.77
C VAL A 41 6.54 -9.15 -13.97
N TYR A 42 7.44 -8.59 -13.16
CA TYR A 42 8.40 -9.37 -12.38
C TYR A 42 8.37 -8.97 -10.91
N ASP A 43 8.48 -9.98 -10.05
CA ASP A 43 8.77 -9.84 -8.63
C ASP A 43 10.19 -9.26 -8.44
N PRO A 44 10.50 -8.59 -7.30
CA PRO A 44 11.85 -8.12 -7.01
C PRO A 44 12.94 -9.20 -7.03
N THR A 45 12.58 -10.48 -6.88
CA THR A 45 13.49 -11.62 -7.06
C THR A 45 13.85 -11.91 -8.52
N GLY A 46 13.22 -11.23 -9.48
CA GLY A 46 13.34 -11.49 -10.92
C GLY A 46 12.38 -12.56 -11.45
N LYS A 47 11.54 -13.15 -10.58
CA LYS A 47 10.55 -14.15 -11.00
C LYS A 47 9.36 -13.48 -11.69
N GLU A 48 8.96 -14.00 -12.85
CA GLU A 48 7.76 -13.53 -13.54
C GLU A 48 6.49 -13.72 -12.70
N ILE A 49 5.65 -12.70 -12.68
CA ILE A 49 4.32 -12.70 -12.06
C ILE A 49 3.29 -12.71 -13.18
N THR A 50 2.28 -13.57 -13.04
CA THR A 50 1.11 -13.63 -13.92
C THR A 50 -0.14 -13.17 -13.19
N TRP A 51 -1.06 -12.50 -13.88
CA TRP A 51 -2.35 -12.11 -13.32
C TRP A 51 -3.51 -12.54 -14.22
N ASP A 52 -4.17 -13.62 -13.80
CA ASP A 52 -5.43 -14.08 -14.37
C ASP A 52 -6.58 -13.24 -13.80
N LYS A 53 -7.06 -12.28 -14.59
CA LYS A 53 -8.17 -11.38 -14.22
C LYS A 53 -9.53 -12.09 -14.10
N THR A 54 -9.63 -13.35 -14.51
CA THR A 54 -10.86 -14.17 -14.31
C THR A 54 -10.95 -14.75 -12.91
N LYS A 55 -9.84 -14.71 -12.15
CA LYS A 55 -9.74 -15.23 -10.78
C LYS A 55 -9.51 -14.10 -9.78
N PRO A 56 -9.84 -14.31 -8.49
CA PRO A 56 -9.45 -13.38 -7.44
C PRO A 56 -7.94 -13.11 -7.46
N ARG A 57 -7.54 -11.83 -7.31
CA ARG A 57 -6.12 -11.44 -7.24
C ARG A 57 -5.41 -12.07 -6.04
N ASN A 58 -6.12 -12.24 -4.92
CA ASN A 58 -5.54 -12.79 -3.69
C ASN A 58 -4.87 -14.14 -3.97
N GLY A 59 -3.59 -14.25 -3.61
CA GLY A 59 -2.77 -15.44 -3.86
C GLY A 59 -2.04 -15.45 -5.20
N GLN A 60 -2.35 -14.54 -6.13
CA GLN A 60 -1.58 -14.38 -7.37
C GLN A 60 -0.41 -13.41 -7.17
N TRP A 61 -0.70 -12.23 -6.62
CA TRP A 61 0.30 -11.22 -6.26
C TRP A 61 -0.26 -10.23 -5.23
N ASP A 62 0.63 -9.64 -4.44
CA ASP A 62 0.34 -8.67 -3.40
C ASP A 62 0.88 -7.27 -3.79
N MET A 63 0.24 -6.24 -3.23
CA MET A 63 0.60 -4.83 -3.44
C MET A 63 1.76 -4.45 -2.52
N GLY A 64 2.99 -4.76 -2.95
CA GLY A 64 4.19 -4.40 -2.20
C GLY A 64 4.53 -2.93 -2.37
N HIS A 65 5.05 -2.29 -1.31
CA HIS A 65 5.58 -0.95 -1.42
C HIS A 65 6.96 -0.94 -2.10
N ILE A 66 7.24 0.09 -2.90
CA ILE A 66 8.57 0.23 -3.50
C ILE A 66 9.61 0.69 -2.45
N PRO A 67 10.91 0.44 -2.67
CA PRO A 67 11.95 0.92 -1.76
C PRO A 67 11.86 2.44 -1.54
N GLY A 68 11.88 2.87 -0.28
CA GLY A 68 11.73 4.28 0.12
C GLY A 68 10.28 4.73 0.34
N GLU A 69 9.29 3.90 0.00
CA GLU A 69 7.87 4.20 0.17
C GLU A 69 7.24 3.25 1.19
N LYS A 70 7.89 3.05 2.35
CA LYS A 70 7.39 2.09 3.36
C LYS A 70 6.09 2.58 4.01
N TYR A 71 5.11 1.69 4.11
CA TYR A 71 3.86 2.00 4.81
C TYR A 71 4.09 2.44 6.26
N SER A 72 4.97 1.76 6.99
CA SER A 72 5.21 2.02 8.41
C SER A 72 5.70 3.44 8.66
N GLU A 73 6.64 3.92 7.84
CA GLU A 73 7.24 5.25 7.97
C GLU A 73 6.18 6.34 7.72
N ILE A 74 5.41 6.22 6.62
CA ILE A 74 4.40 7.21 6.27
C ILE A 74 3.17 7.13 7.21
N HIS A 75 2.86 5.95 7.74
CA HIS A 75 1.84 5.77 8.77
C HIS A 75 2.24 6.42 10.09
N GLU A 76 3.51 6.30 10.49
CA GLU A 76 4.05 6.96 11.68
C GLU A 76 3.99 8.49 11.57
N LEU A 77 4.45 9.06 10.44
CA LEU A 77 4.33 10.49 10.13
C LEU A 77 2.88 10.97 10.08
N TYR A 78 1.95 10.09 9.72
CA TYR A 78 0.54 10.43 9.82
C TYR A 78 0.07 10.39 11.27
N MET A 79 0.45 9.37 12.05
CA MET A 79 -0.01 9.19 13.42
C MET A 79 0.52 10.27 14.37
N ASP A 80 1.78 10.67 14.24
CA ASP A 80 2.40 11.75 15.02
C ASP A 80 1.85 13.15 14.66
N GLY A 81 1.22 13.28 13.48
CA GLY A 81 0.65 14.54 12.99
C GLY A 81 1.59 15.37 12.13
N THR A 82 2.77 14.86 11.77
CA THR A 82 3.73 15.48 10.86
C THR A 82 3.14 15.68 9.47
N ILE A 83 2.39 14.69 8.96
CA ILE A 83 1.60 14.82 7.73
C ILE A 83 0.09 14.75 8.03
N THR A 84 -0.68 15.42 7.19
CA THR A 84 -2.13 15.43 7.27
C THR A 84 -2.72 14.11 6.80
N LYS A 85 -3.97 13.84 7.20
CA LYS A 85 -4.75 12.70 6.67
C LYS A 85 -4.85 12.75 5.13
N LYS A 86 -4.90 13.96 4.55
CA LYS A 86 -5.00 14.15 3.11
C LYS A 86 -3.72 13.69 2.42
N GLU A 87 -2.56 14.16 2.88
CA GLU A 87 -1.26 13.74 2.35
C GLU A 87 -1.04 12.23 2.51
N PHE A 88 -1.38 11.67 3.68
CA PHE A 88 -1.34 10.22 3.89
C PHE A 88 -2.20 9.45 2.89
N LEU A 89 -3.42 9.93 2.59
CA LEU A 89 -4.31 9.28 1.63
C LEU A 89 -3.88 9.49 0.18
N GLU A 90 -3.31 10.65 -0.16
CA GLU A 90 -2.74 10.92 -1.48
C GLU A 90 -1.56 9.98 -1.74
N TRP A 91 -0.67 9.85 -0.77
CA TRP A 91 0.43 8.91 -0.78
C TRP A 91 -0.06 7.45 -0.88
N TYR A 92 -0.96 7.02 0.01
CA TYR A 92 -1.44 5.64 0.05
C TYR A 92 -2.18 5.26 -1.23
N LYS A 93 -2.87 6.21 -1.86
CA LYS A 93 -3.59 5.96 -3.10
C LYS A 93 -2.70 6.07 -4.33
N ASN A 94 -1.49 6.62 -4.25
CA ASN A 94 -0.61 6.77 -5.40
C ASN A 94 -0.11 5.41 -5.89
N SER A 95 -0.50 5.02 -7.11
CA SER A 95 -0.08 3.76 -7.74
C SER A 95 1.43 3.68 -7.93
N LYS A 96 2.14 4.81 -8.03
CA LYS A 96 3.60 4.83 -8.18
C LYS A 96 4.37 4.39 -6.94
N ASN A 97 3.71 4.32 -5.79
CA ASN A 97 4.34 3.94 -4.52
C ASN A 97 4.31 2.41 -4.28
N TYR A 98 3.84 1.65 -5.26
CA TYR A 98 3.66 0.21 -5.18
C TYR A 98 4.23 -0.50 -6.39
N ARG A 99 4.49 -1.80 -6.22
CA ARG A 99 4.80 -2.76 -7.28
C ARG A 99 4.15 -4.11 -6.98
N PRO A 100 3.90 -4.94 -8.00
CA PRO A 100 3.50 -6.33 -7.79
C PRO A 100 4.62 -7.14 -7.13
N GLU A 101 4.27 -7.89 -6.08
CA GLU A 101 5.18 -8.85 -5.44
C GLU A 101 4.46 -10.19 -5.27
N LEU A 102 5.21 -11.29 -5.31
CA LEU A 102 4.64 -12.60 -5.00
C LEU A 102 4.24 -12.67 -3.51
N PRO A 103 3.18 -13.42 -3.15
CA PRO A 103 2.76 -13.53 -1.76
C PRO A 103 3.88 -14.02 -0.83
N SER A 104 4.78 -14.88 -1.32
CA SER A 104 5.92 -15.39 -0.56
C SER A 104 6.99 -14.34 -0.23
N THR A 105 7.15 -13.33 -1.08
CA THR A 105 8.15 -12.27 -0.92
C THR A 105 7.59 -11.11 -0.11
N ASN A 106 6.36 -10.69 -0.43
CA ASN A 106 5.69 -9.57 0.26
C ASN A 106 5.36 -9.88 1.73
N ARG A 107 4.80 -11.06 2.02
CA ARG A 107 4.37 -11.41 3.39
C ARG A 107 5.52 -11.64 4.37
N GLY A 108 6.74 -11.77 3.85
CA GLY A 108 7.96 -11.79 4.64
C GLY A 108 8.60 -10.42 4.83
N HIS A 109 8.01 -9.34 4.27
CA HIS A 109 8.56 -7.98 4.25
C HIS A 109 10.03 -7.92 3.79
N LYS A 110 10.44 -8.80 2.87
CA LYS A 110 11.86 -8.96 2.51
C LYS A 110 12.45 -7.77 1.76
N TYR A 111 11.60 -6.99 1.10
CA TYR A 111 12.00 -5.91 0.19
C TYR A 111 11.31 -4.58 0.51
N GLU A 112 10.60 -4.52 1.64
CA GLU A 112 10.08 -3.29 2.25
C GLU A 112 11.06 -2.81 3.31
#